data_AF-A0A849RGE0-F1
#
_entry.id   AF-A0A849RGE0-F1
#
_cell.length_a   1.000
_cell.length_b   1.000
_cell.length_c   1.000
_cell.angle_alpha   90.00
_cell.angle_beta   90.00
_cell.angle_gamma   90.00
#
_symmetry.space_group_name_H-M   'P 1'
#
loop_
_entity.id
_entity.type
_entity.pdbx_description
1 polymer ?
#
loop_
_entity_poly.entity_id
_entity_poly.type
_entity_poly.pdbx_seq_one_letter_code
_entity_poly.pdbx_strand_id
1 'polypeptide(L)'
;MSESAKLAIAVMGAIAVGFIMVGLNKQQSTEQIESAAMVRNYFNLQTMATEACPKAVLEATHEQVYFPSETQSDKENYITLKWVGENSKNGGFKTASCTIRSVMGGISELIIDDKVIIQRKAK
;
A
#
# COMPACT_ATOMS: atom_id res chain seq x y z
N MET A 1 -42.74 22.55 37.89
CA MET A 1 -41.66 22.83 36.92
C MET A 1 -42.28 23.54 35.73
N SER A 2 -41.84 24.74 35.38
CA SER A 2 -42.31 25.44 34.17
C SER A 2 -41.97 24.65 32.91
N GLU A 3 -42.77 24.76 31.86
CA GLU A 3 -42.52 24.08 30.58
C GLU A 3 -41.12 24.44 30.01
N SER A 4 -40.65 25.65 30.26
CA SER A 4 -39.30 26.11 29.95
C SER A 4 -38.20 25.32 30.67
N ALA A 5 -38.40 24.90 31.92
CA ALA A 5 -37.44 24.07 32.64
C ALA A 5 -37.38 22.63 32.10
N LYS A 6 -38.52 22.07 31.66
CA LYS A 6 -38.57 20.75 31.01
C LYS A 6 -37.84 20.74 29.67
N LEU A 7 -38.02 21.79 28.87
CA LEU A 7 -37.31 21.96 27.59
C LEU A 7 -35.80 22.10 27.80
N ALA A 8 -35.36 22.89 28.78
CA ALA A 8 -33.94 23.07 29.06
C ALA A 8 -33.24 21.76 29.48
N ILE A 9 -33.88 20.95 30.32
CA ILE A 9 -33.34 19.65 30.77
C ILE A 9 -33.27 18.65 29.61
N ALA A 10 -34.27 18.63 28.72
CA ALA A 10 -34.27 17.74 27.56
C ALA A 10 -33.14 18.06 26.58
N VAL A 11 -32.88 19.35 26.32
CA VAL A 11 -31.78 19.80 25.45
C VAL A 11 -30.42 19.43 26.05
N MET A 12 -30.22 19.70 27.35
CA MET A 12 -28.98 19.32 28.05
C MET A 12 -28.76 17.81 28.06
N GLY A 13 -29.82 17.01 28.21
CA GLY A 13 -29.76 15.56 28.13
C GLY A 13 -29.34 15.04 26.76
N ALA A 14 -29.90 15.60 25.68
CA ALA A 14 -29.52 15.23 24.32
C ALA A 14 -28.06 15.56 24.01
N ILE A 15 -27.57 16.73 24.47
CA ILE A 15 -26.18 17.13 24.33
C ILE A 15 -25.24 16.17 25.09
N ALA A 16 -25.57 15.83 26.34
CA ALA A 16 -24.78 14.91 27.15
C ALA A 16 -24.67 13.51 26.52
N VAL A 17 -25.79 12.97 26.01
CA VAL A 17 -25.79 11.67 25.31
C VAL A 17 -24.92 11.71 24.05
N GLY A 18 -24.97 12.80 23.28
CA GLY A 18 -24.11 13.00 22.12
C GLY A 18 -22.62 12.96 22.47
N PHE A 19 -22.21 13.68 23.53
CA PHE A 19 -20.82 13.67 23.99
C PHE A 19 -20.37 12.31 24.56
N ILE A 20 -21.24 11.58 25.26
CA ILE A 20 -20.94 10.23 25.75
C ILE A 20 -20.72 9.28 24.56
N MET A 21 -21.58 9.35 23.55
CA MET A 21 -21.46 8.50 22.37
C MET A 21 -20.16 8.78 21.61
N VAL A 22 -19.78 10.05 21.43
CA VAL A 22 -18.50 10.44 20.81
C VAL A 22 -17.28 10.04 21.67
N GLY A 23 -17.39 10.16 23.00
CA GLY A 23 -16.34 9.75 23.93
C GLY A 23 -16.04 8.26 23.89
N LEU A 24 -17.09 7.43 23.80
CA LEU A 24 -16.97 5.97 23.66
C LEU A 24 -16.50 5.55 22.26
N ASN A 25 -16.83 6.30 21.20
CA ASN A 25 -16.41 6.02 19.82
C ASN A 25 -14.92 6.33 19.56
N LYS A 26 -14.22 7.00 20.48
CA LYS A 26 -12.76 7.22 20.39
C LYS A 26 -11.93 5.99 20.73
N GLN A 27 -12.53 4.94 21.32
CA GLN A 27 -11.89 3.63 21.40
C GLN A 27 -12.15 2.89 20.09
N GLN A 28 -11.44 3.27 19.01
CA GLN A 28 -11.28 2.35 17.89
C GLN A 28 -10.71 1.05 18.45
N SER A 29 -11.35 -0.09 18.15
CA SER A 29 -10.82 -1.38 18.60
C SER A 29 -9.41 -1.57 18.03
N THR A 30 -8.53 -2.25 18.75
CA THR A 30 -7.17 -2.57 18.30
C THR A 30 -7.18 -3.18 16.89
N GLU A 31 -8.17 -4.02 16.60
CA GLU A 31 -8.39 -4.63 15.28
C GLU A 31 -8.64 -3.60 14.16
N GLN A 32 -9.35 -2.50 14.44
CA GLN A 32 -9.59 -1.44 13.45
C GLN A 32 -8.31 -0.66 13.17
N ILE A 33 -7.48 -0.43 14.19
CA ILE A 33 -6.19 0.27 14.06
C ILE A 33 -5.20 -0.60 13.28
N GLU A 34 -5.11 -1.90 13.60
CA GLU A 34 -4.26 -2.86 12.90
C GLU A 34 -4.68 -3.03 11.44
N SER A 35 -5.98 -3.13 11.17
CA SER A 35 -6.51 -3.21 9.81
C SER A 35 -6.18 -1.96 8.99
N ALA A 36 -6.32 -0.77 9.59
CA ALA A 36 -5.95 0.48 8.94
C ALA A 36 -4.43 0.59 8.69
N ALA A 37 -3.61 0.09 9.61
CA ALA A 37 -2.16 0.05 9.46
C ALA A 37 -1.72 -0.89 8.32
N MET A 38 -2.32 -2.08 8.20
CA MET A 38 -2.06 -3.02 7.11
C MET A 38 -2.37 -2.40 5.74
N VAL A 39 -3.53 -1.77 5.59
CA VAL A 39 -3.92 -1.12 4.31
C VAL A 39 -2.94 -0.01 3.92
N ARG A 40 -2.53 0.83 4.89
CA ARG A 40 -1.53 1.89 4.64
C ARG A 40 -0.19 1.31 4.23
N ASN A 41 0.27 0.26 4.91
CA ASN A 41 1.56 -0.36 4.61
C ASN A 41 1.56 -0.99 3.21
N TYR A 42 0.49 -1.71 2.85
CA TYR A 42 0.32 -2.24 1.50
C TYR A 42 0.30 -1.14 0.43
N PHE A 43 -0.44 -0.05 0.68
CA PHE A 43 -0.49 1.08 -0.24
C PHE A 43 0.90 1.71 -0.44
N ASN A 44 1.66 1.91 0.66
CA ASN A 44 3.01 2.43 0.58
C ASN A 44 3.94 1.52 -0.24
N LEU A 45 3.89 0.21 -0.02
CA LEU A 45 4.62 -0.77 -0.83
C LEU A 45 4.25 -0.68 -2.31
N GLN A 46 2.95 -0.61 -2.60
CA GLN A 46 2.44 -0.48 -3.96
C GLN A 46 2.94 0.80 -4.63
N THR A 47 2.87 1.94 -3.95
CA THR A 47 3.35 3.23 -4.46
C THR A 47 4.85 3.18 -4.78
N MET A 48 5.66 2.68 -3.84
CA MET A 48 7.10 2.54 -4.06
C MET A 48 7.40 1.63 -5.25
N ALA A 49 6.66 0.53 -5.39
CA ALA A 49 6.87 -0.42 -6.48
C ALA A 49 6.51 0.18 -7.84
N THR A 50 5.38 0.89 -7.91
CA THR A 50 4.96 1.57 -9.15
C THR A 50 5.88 2.71 -9.57
N GLU A 51 6.60 3.33 -8.63
CA GLU A 51 7.53 4.40 -8.96
C GLU A 51 8.94 3.89 -9.29
N ALA A 52 9.48 3.02 -8.44
CA ALA A 52 10.88 2.61 -8.53
C ALA A 52 11.10 1.51 -9.58
N CYS A 53 10.20 0.52 -9.67
CA CYS A 53 10.43 -0.63 -10.53
C CYS A 53 10.41 -0.28 -12.02
N PRO A 54 9.46 0.53 -12.56
CA PRO A 54 9.49 0.92 -13.96
C PRO A 54 10.76 1.68 -14.35
N LYS A 55 11.26 2.55 -13.45
CA LYS A 55 12.53 3.28 -13.64
C LYS A 55 13.71 2.30 -13.72
N ALA A 56 13.77 1.33 -12.80
CA ALA A 56 14.85 0.35 -12.78
C ALA A 56 14.83 -0.61 -13.98
N VAL A 57 13.65 -0.98 -14.46
CA VAL A 57 13.52 -1.76 -15.71
C VAL A 57 14.01 -0.93 -16.89
N LEU A 58 13.57 0.33 -17.02
CA LEU A 58 14.01 1.24 -18.08
C LEU A 58 15.54 1.45 -18.07
N GLU A 59 16.15 1.58 -16.90
CA GLU A 59 17.61 1.71 -16.78
C GLU A 59 18.35 0.43 -17.21
N ALA A 60 17.79 -0.74 -16.92
CA ALA A 60 18.40 -2.03 -17.23
C ALA A 60 18.19 -2.49 -18.68
N THR A 61 17.03 -2.19 -19.28
CA THR A 61 16.62 -2.70 -20.60
C THR A 61 16.54 -1.62 -21.67
N HIS A 62 16.55 -0.34 -21.28
CA HIS A 62 16.22 0.79 -22.15
C HIS A 62 14.79 0.75 -22.73
N GLU A 63 13.91 -0.05 -22.12
CA GLU A 63 12.50 -0.13 -22.49
C GLU A 63 11.59 0.40 -21.38
N GLN A 64 10.62 1.23 -21.76
CA GLN A 64 9.64 1.75 -20.83
C GLN A 64 8.55 0.70 -20.58
N VAL A 65 8.31 0.39 -19.31
CA VAL A 65 7.19 -0.45 -18.88
C VAL A 65 6.15 0.41 -18.18
N TYR A 66 4.87 0.13 -18.43
CA TYR A 66 3.76 0.90 -17.85
C TYR A 66 2.97 0.09 -16.83
N PHE A 67 2.35 -1.01 -17.28
CA PHE A 67 1.47 -1.82 -16.44
C PHE A 67 2.04 -3.22 -16.24
N PRO A 68 2.12 -3.70 -14.99
CA PRO A 68 2.55 -5.07 -14.74
C PRO A 68 1.51 -6.06 -15.27
N SER A 69 1.98 -7.15 -15.87
CA SER A 69 1.14 -8.28 -16.26
C SER A 69 0.64 -9.06 -15.05
N GLU A 70 1.43 -9.07 -13.97
CA GLU A 70 1.10 -9.74 -12.72
C GLU A 70 1.66 -8.94 -11.54
N THR A 71 0.88 -8.89 -10.46
CA THR A 71 1.33 -8.35 -9.17
C THR A 71 1.17 -9.43 -8.12
N GLN A 72 2.27 -9.79 -7.45
CA GLN A 72 2.29 -10.76 -6.35
C GLN A 72 2.64 -10.04 -5.05
N SER A 73 1.92 -10.30 -3.97
CA SER A 73 2.18 -9.68 -2.68
C SER A 73 1.59 -10.51 -1.54
N ASP A 74 2.25 -10.52 -0.39
CA ASP A 74 1.69 -11.01 0.88
C ASP A 74 0.87 -9.94 1.62
N LYS A 75 0.70 -8.76 1.01
CA LYS A 75 0.02 -7.57 1.54
C LYS A 75 0.67 -6.93 2.77
N GLU A 76 1.85 -7.39 3.17
CA GLU A 76 2.46 -6.98 4.43
C GLU A 76 3.96 -6.67 4.27
N ASN A 77 4.73 -7.60 3.70
CA ASN A 77 6.19 -7.54 3.71
C ASN A 77 6.79 -7.35 2.32
N TYR A 78 6.11 -7.76 1.26
CA TYR A 78 6.64 -7.60 -0.09
C TYR A 78 5.58 -7.39 -1.16
N ILE A 79 6.03 -6.79 -2.26
CA ILE A 79 5.30 -6.75 -3.52
C ILE A 79 6.27 -7.02 -4.67
N THR A 80 5.85 -7.86 -5.59
CA THR A 80 6.58 -8.20 -6.81
C THR A 80 5.71 -7.81 -7.99
N LEU A 81 6.21 -6.91 -8.81
CA LEU A 81 5.62 -6.52 -10.08
C LEU A 81 6.32 -7.29 -11.19
N LYS A 82 5.55 -7.85 -12.12
CA LYS A 82 6.08 -8.57 -13.29
C LYS A 82 5.59 -7.95 -14.58
N TRP A 83 6.43 -7.99 -15.60
CA TRP A 83 6.12 -7.52 -16.95
C TRP A 83 6.50 -8.57 -17.98
N VAL A 84 5.76 -8.56 -19.08
CA VAL A 84 6.11 -9.24 -20.33
C VAL A 84 6.52 -8.16 -21.33
N GLY A 85 7.69 -8.30 -21.93
CA GLY A 85 8.21 -7.29 -22.84
C GLY A 85 7.52 -7.32 -24.20
N GLU A 86 7.02 -6.16 -24.62
CA GLU A 86 6.28 -5.99 -25.87
C GLU A 86 7.20 -6.13 -27.10
N ASN A 87 8.47 -5.74 -26.97
CA ASN A 87 9.46 -5.81 -28.04
C ASN A 87 10.30 -7.09 -28.03
N SER A 88 9.88 -8.13 -27.32
CA SER A 88 10.61 -9.41 -27.21
C SER A 88 10.96 -10.05 -28.56
N LYS A 89 10.21 -9.75 -29.63
CA LYS A 89 10.48 -10.20 -31.00
C LYS A 89 11.54 -9.38 -31.74
N ASN A 90 11.79 -8.15 -31.29
CA ASN A 90 12.69 -7.17 -31.92
C ASN A 90 13.98 -6.96 -31.11
N GLY A 91 14.30 -7.87 -30.19
CA GLY A 91 15.51 -7.82 -29.36
C GLY A 91 15.31 -7.16 -27.99
N GLY A 92 14.07 -6.83 -27.63
CA GLY A 92 13.72 -6.38 -26.29
C GLY A 92 13.71 -7.49 -25.24
N PHE A 93 13.52 -7.13 -23.98
CA PHE A 93 13.38 -8.10 -22.90
C PHE A 93 12.11 -8.94 -23.10
N LYS A 94 12.12 -10.18 -22.60
CA LYS A 94 10.97 -11.10 -22.62
C LYS A 94 10.19 -10.99 -21.33
N THR A 95 10.88 -11.06 -20.19
CA THR A 95 10.26 -11.02 -18.87
C THR A 95 11.06 -10.11 -17.93
N ALA A 96 10.34 -9.37 -17.10
CA ALA A 96 10.93 -8.58 -16.03
C ALA A 96 10.17 -8.83 -14.73
N SER A 97 10.88 -8.89 -13.62
CA SER A 97 10.31 -9.01 -12.28
C SER A 97 11.05 -8.10 -11.32
N CYS A 98 10.33 -7.29 -10.58
CA CYS A 98 10.89 -6.38 -9.59
C CYS A 98 10.16 -6.58 -8.25
N THR A 99 10.93 -6.89 -7.21
CA THR A 99 10.43 -7.08 -5.86
C THR A 99 10.87 -5.93 -4.98
N ILE A 100 9.94 -5.38 -4.21
CA ILE A 100 10.18 -4.48 -3.09
C ILE A 100 9.80 -5.19 -1.80
N ARG A 101 10.68 -5.10 -0.80
CA ARG A 101 10.41 -5.57 0.57
C ARG A 101 10.33 -4.39 1.53
N SER A 102 9.36 -4.41 2.44
CA SER A 102 9.08 -3.33 3.39
C SER A 102 10.31 -2.99 4.24
N VAL A 103 11.03 -4.02 4.72
CA VAL A 103 12.23 -3.87 5.55
C VAL A 103 13.41 -3.15 4.85
N MET A 104 13.36 -2.99 3.53
CA MET A 104 14.46 -2.45 2.74
C MET A 104 14.20 -1.03 2.20
N GLY A 105 12.96 -0.55 2.23
CA GLY A 105 12.60 0.78 1.71
C GLY A 105 12.90 0.99 0.21
N GLY A 106 12.99 -0.08 -0.58
CA GLY A 106 13.28 -0.01 -2.02
C GLY A 106 13.38 -1.39 -2.68
N ILE A 107 13.85 -1.41 -3.94
CA ILE A 107 13.98 -2.63 -4.76
C ILE A 107 14.89 -3.65 -4.08
N SER A 108 14.32 -4.75 -3.59
CA SER A 108 15.10 -5.87 -3.04
C SER A 108 15.65 -6.76 -4.14
N GLU A 109 14.89 -6.94 -5.22
CA GLU A 109 15.28 -7.82 -6.32
C GLU A 109 14.79 -7.27 -7.66
N LEU A 110 15.63 -7.37 -8.70
CA LEU A 110 15.27 -7.10 -10.09
C LEU A 110 15.82 -8.23 -10.95
N ILE A 111 14.94 -8.91 -11.68
CA ILE A 111 15.25 -10.00 -12.58
C ILE A 111 14.75 -9.62 -13.97
N ILE A 112 15.62 -9.69 -14.98
CA ILE A 112 15.29 -9.47 -16.39
C ILE A 112 15.74 -10.70 -17.17
N ASP A 113 14.85 -11.32 -17.95
CA ASP A 113 15.14 -12.51 -18.76
C ASP A 113 15.85 -13.62 -17.96
N ASP A 114 15.32 -13.91 -16.78
CA ASP A 114 15.84 -14.88 -15.80
C ASP A 114 17.24 -14.54 -15.26
N LYS A 115 17.78 -13.35 -15.56
CA LYS A 115 19.04 -12.84 -15.00
C LYS A 115 18.76 -11.88 -13.85
N VAL A 116 19.37 -12.16 -12.71
CA VAL A 116 19.32 -11.29 -11.54
C VAL A 116 20.22 -10.07 -11.79
N ILE A 117 19.62 -8.89 -11.89
CA ILE A 117 20.30 -7.61 -12.09
C ILE A 117 20.57 -6.93 -10.75
N ILE A 118 19.58 -6.95 -9.86
CA ILE A 118 19.69 -6.40 -8.51
C ILE A 118 19.31 -7.50 -7.53
N GLN A 119 20.13 -7.72 -6.51
CA GLN A 119 19.78 -8.54 -5.37
C GLN A 119 20.36 -7.91 -4.12
N ARG A 120 19.48 -7.37 -3.28
CA ARG A 120 19.83 -6.82 -1.97
C ARG A 120 19.29 -7.75 -0.89
N LYS A 121 20.16 -8.15 0.03
CA LYS A 121 19.79 -8.95 1.18
C LYS A 121 19.34 -8.03 2.31
N ALA A 122 18.23 -8.37 2.96
CA ALA A 122 17.89 -7.78 4.25
C ALA A 122 19.00 -8.17 5.25
N LYS A 123 19.47 -7.20 6.02
CA LYS A 123 20.51 -7.40 7.03
C LYS A 123 19.90 -7.85 8.35
#